data_AF-A0A3S5YD29-F1
#
_entry.id   AF-A0A3S5YD29-F1
#
_cell.length_a   1.000
_cell.length_b   1.000
_cell.length_c   1.000
_cell.angle_alpha   90.00
_cell.angle_beta   90.00
_cell.angle_gamma   90.00
#
_symmetry.space_group_name_H-M   'P 1'
#
loop_
_entity.id
_entity.type
_entity.pdbx_description
1 polymer ?
#
loop_
_entity_poly.entity_id
_entity_poly.type
_entity_poly.pdbx_seq_one_letter_code
_entity_poly.pdbx_strand_id
1 'polypeptide(L)'
;MAFYRQLGNIPPKRHTQHRDEEGRLYFEELMGEEGFSSDSSLLYHRHIPSAIVDATVWELRDQTTTPNHPLKPRHLKLHDLFPEEIWAETDVVTGRRLILGNADVRLSYVVSAKESPLYRNSLGDEMVYVESGEAIVETVFGALHARPGDYVLIPMSTTHRWVPQGSEPLRAYAIEANSHIVPPKRYLSKFGQFLEHAPFCERDLHGPTEPLIAEGTDIEVLVKHRAGGAIVGTRMVYPNHPFDVVGWDGCLYPYTFNISDYEPITGRVHQPPPAHQAFEGNNFVICNFVPRKVDYHPLSIPVPYYHSNVDSDEIMFYCGGDYEARKGSGIGQGSISIHPGGHAHGPQPGAYERSIGVEFFDELAVMVDTFRPLELGEGALACEDQAYAWSWSGRGPNK
;
A
#
# COMPACT_ATOMS: atom_id res chain seq x y z
N MET A 1 -0.70 -1.75 13.57
CA MET A 1 -0.35 -2.44 14.82
C MET A 1 0.26 -3.78 14.48
N ALA A 2 1.54 -3.87 14.76
CA ALA A 2 2.25 -5.11 14.86
C ALA A 2 2.36 -5.45 16.37
N PHE A 3 2.27 -6.71 16.75
CA PHE A 3 2.44 -7.12 18.15
C PHE A 3 3.92 -7.17 18.51
N TYR A 4 4.26 -7.11 19.79
CA TYR A 4 5.66 -7.12 20.22
C TYR A 4 6.41 -8.35 19.67
N ARG A 5 7.51 -8.09 18.96
CA ARG A 5 8.42 -9.12 18.44
C ARG A 5 9.84 -8.84 18.89
N GLN A 6 10.62 -9.91 18.92
CA GLN A 6 12.05 -9.89 19.17
C GLN A 6 12.70 -10.78 18.12
N LEU A 7 13.81 -10.33 17.55
CA LEU A 7 14.56 -11.06 16.55
C LEU A 7 16.06 -10.80 16.70
N GLY A 8 16.89 -11.83 16.54
CA GLY A 8 18.35 -11.71 16.60
C GLY A 8 18.92 -11.52 18.01
N ASN A 9 20.11 -10.93 18.07
CA ASN A 9 20.87 -10.70 19.31
C ASN A 9 20.47 -9.37 19.96
N ILE A 10 19.92 -9.43 21.18
CA ILE A 10 19.51 -8.25 21.94
C ILE A 10 20.01 -8.33 23.40
N PRO A 11 20.26 -7.20 24.07
CA PRO A 11 20.63 -7.19 25.48
C PRO A 11 19.44 -7.54 26.39
N PRO A 12 19.67 -8.05 27.61
CA PRO A 12 18.61 -8.41 28.56
C PRO A 12 17.84 -7.20 29.11
N LYS A 13 18.37 -5.99 28.93
CA LYS A 13 17.78 -4.71 29.36
C LYS A 13 18.02 -3.66 28.28
N ARG A 14 16.98 -2.88 28.00
CA ARG A 14 17.06 -1.70 27.13
C ARG A 14 18.10 -0.72 27.65
N HIS A 15 18.80 -0.06 26.73
CA HIS A 15 19.76 0.98 27.06
C HIS A 15 20.86 0.54 28.04
N THR A 16 21.43 -0.64 27.78
CA THR A 16 22.61 -1.16 28.46
C THR A 16 23.70 -1.50 27.46
N GLN A 17 24.94 -1.65 27.92
CA GLN A 17 26.04 -2.04 27.03
C GLN A 17 25.72 -3.39 26.38
N HIS A 18 25.71 -3.42 25.06
CA HIS A 18 25.57 -4.62 24.25
C HIS A 18 26.85 -4.79 23.43
N ARG A 19 27.45 -5.98 23.48
CA ARG A 19 28.76 -6.24 22.85
C ARG A 19 28.74 -7.54 22.06
N ASP A 20 29.58 -7.60 21.04
CA ASP A 20 29.88 -8.83 20.32
C ASP A 20 30.86 -9.74 21.09
N GLU A 21 31.21 -10.89 20.49
CA GLU A 21 32.13 -11.87 21.08
C GLU A 21 33.56 -11.31 21.26
N GLU A 22 33.95 -10.33 20.44
CA GLU A 22 35.25 -9.64 20.54
C GLU A 22 35.24 -8.45 21.52
N GLY A 23 34.09 -8.14 22.13
CA GLY A 23 33.93 -7.05 23.09
C GLY A 23 33.71 -5.67 22.47
N ARG A 24 33.48 -5.57 21.15
CA ARG A 24 33.08 -4.31 20.48
C ARG A 24 31.64 -3.98 20.81
N LEU A 25 31.31 -2.68 20.91
CA LEU A 25 29.95 -2.24 21.21
C LEU A 25 29.06 -2.32 19.97
N TYR A 26 27.84 -2.81 20.16
CA TYR A 26 26.73 -2.52 19.26
C TYR A 26 26.11 -1.15 19.60
N PHE A 27 25.55 -0.48 18.60
CA PHE A 27 24.93 0.83 18.72
C PHE A 27 23.40 0.69 18.71
N GLU A 28 22.74 1.16 19.78
CA GLU A 28 21.29 1.11 19.92
C GLU A 28 20.64 2.31 19.20
N GLU A 29 19.72 2.04 18.27
CA GLU A 29 18.80 3.00 17.65
C GLU A 29 17.39 2.76 18.18
N LEU A 30 16.72 3.82 18.64
CA LEU A 30 15.28 3.78 18.92
C LEU A 30 14.52 4.36 17.73
N MET A 31 13.89 3.50 16.95
CA MET A 31 13.01 3.88 15.86
C MET A 31 11.57 3.94 16.39
N GLY A 32 11.03 5.15 16.58
CA GLY A 32 9.75 5.35 17.23
C GLY A 32 8.84 6.33 16.53
N GLU A 33 7.54 6.15 16.74
CA GLU A 33 6.48 6.99 16.19
C GLU A 33 6.09 8.13 17.13
N GLU A 34 5.52 9.20 16.54
CA GLU A 34 4.90 10.32 17.25
C GLU A 34 5.75 11.00 18.34
N GLY A 35 7.08 10.95 18.24
CA GLY A 35 7.96 11.56 19.24
C GLY A 35 7.90 10.83 20.59
N PHE A 36 8.04 9.50 20.56
CA PHE A 36 8.14 8.59 21.72
C PHE A 36 6.81 8.25 22.42
N SER A 37 5.65 8.63 21.85
CA SER A 37 4.34 8.34 22.45
C SER A 37 3.59 7.15 21.84
N SER A 38 4.07 6.61 20.71
CA SER A 38 3.44 5.49 19.98
C SER A 38 4.41 4.29 19.84
N ASP A 39 4.07 3.34 18.97
CA ASP A 39 4.85 2.14 18.70
C ASP A 39 6.31 2.48 18.36
N SER A 40 7.21 1.59 18.76
CA SER A 40 8.64 1.74 18.52
C SER A 40 9.34 0.39 18.51
N SER A 41 10.54 0.38 17.96
CA SER A 41 11.48 -0.73 18.04
C SER A 41 12.88 -0.23 18.36
N LEU A 42 13.62 -1.02 19.13
CA LEU A 42 15.06 -0.85 19.34
C LEU A 42 15.81 -1.72 18.35
N LEU A 43 16.76 -1.14 17.62
CA LEU A 43 17.61 -1.82 16.65
C LEU A 43 19.06 -1.76 17.15
N TYR A 44 19.78 -2.87 17.07
CA TYR A 44 21.16 -2.99 17.55
C TYR A 44 22.13 -3.12 16.37
N HIS A 45 22.82 -2.04 16.03
CA HIS A 45 23.68 -1.92 14.85
C HIS A 45 25.14 -2.29 15.15
N ARG A 46 25.85 -2.76 14.12
CA ARG A 46 27.32 -2.97 14.17
C ARG A 46 28.10 -1.67 13.99
N HIS A 47 27.53 -0.73 13.24
CA HIS A 47 28.11 0.57 12.93
C HIS A 47 27.23 1.71 13.46
N ILE A 48 27.72 2.95 13.37
CA ILE A 48 26.97 4.12 13.83
C ILE A 48 25.86 4.44 12.81
N PRO A 49 24.57 4.28 13.16
CA PRO A 49 23.47 4.39 12.19
C PRO A 49 23.25 5.83 11.68
N SER A 50 23.73 6.84 12.41
CA SER A 50 23.61 8.25 12.04
C SER A 50 24.76 8.78 11.17
N ALA A 51 25.77 7.96 10.88
CA ALA A 51 26.93 8.39 10.12
C ALA A 51 26.61 8.49 8.62
N ILE A 52 26.85 9.67 8.03
CA ILE A 52 26.81 9.90 6.58
C ILE A 52 28.13 10.57 6.15
N VAL A 53 28.56 10.29 4.93
CA VAL A 53 29.77 10.89 4.33
C VAL A 53 29.45 11.88 3.20
N ASP A 54 28.26 11.81 2.63
CA ASP A 54 27.76 12.77 1.64
C ASP A 54 26.23 12.87 1.66
N ALA A 55 25.70 14.00 1.18
CA ALA A 55 24.28 14.23 0.98
C ALA A 55 24.04 15.13 -0.24
N THR A 56 23.39 14.59 -1.27
CA THR A 56 23.10 15.29 -2.53
C THR A 56 21.62 15.25 -2.86
N VAL A 57 21.18 16.15 -3.74
CA VAL A 57 19.79 16.14 -4.23
C VAL A 57 19.52 14.86 -5.03
N TRP A 58 18.39 14.23 -4.75
CA TRP A 58 17.81 13.21 -5.62
C TRP A 58 16.56 13.78 -6.29
N GLU A 59 16.64 13.95 -7.61
CA GLU A 59 15.51 14.40 -8.42
C GLU A 59 14.45 13.30 -8.50
N LEU A 60 13.32 13.53 -7.84
CA LEU A 60 12.16 12.65 -7.90
C LEU A 60 11.50 12.73 -9.28
N ARG A 61 10.85 11.63 -9.68
CA ARG A 61 9.86 11.69 -10.76
C ARG A 61 8.73 12.64 -10.37
N ASP A 62 8.08 13.23 -11.38
CA ASP A 62 6.97 14.16 -11.25
C ASP A 62 5.97 13.76 -10.15
N GLN A 63 5.87 14.62 -9.12
CA GLN A 63 4.93 14.50 -8.01
C GLN A 63 3.74 15.47 -8.13
N THR A 64 3.66 16.21 -9.24
CA THR A 64 2.60 17.19 -9.47
C THR A 64 1.25 16.50 -9.65
N THR A 65 0.20 17.23 -9.28
CA THR A 65 -1.17 16.77 -9.36
C THR A 65 -2.03 17.82 -10.07
N THR A 66 -3.07 17.33 -10.75
CA THR A 66 -4.04 18.16 -11.47
C THR A 66 -5.43 17.94 -10.87
N PRO A 67 -6.16 18.99 -10.47
CA PRO A 67 -7.51 18.85 -9.94
C PRO A 67 -8.43 18.08 -10.89
N ASN A 68 -9.35 17.28 -10.35
CA ASN A 68 -10.42 16.64 -11.12
C ASN A 68 -11.46 17.70 -11.56
N HIS A 69 -11.10 18.52 -12.56
CA HIS A 69 -11.92 19.61 -13.05
C HIS A 69 -11.98 19.64 -14.59
N PRO A 70 -13.18 19.63 -15.22
CA PRO A 70 -14.48 19.45 -14.58
C PRO A 70 -14.59 18.10 -13.85
N LEU A 71 -15.45 18.06 -12.83
CA LEU A 71 -15.65 16.86 -12.01
C LEU A 71 -16.24 15.74 -12.88
N LYS A 72 -15.54 14.60 -12.96
CA LYS A 72 -15.99 13.40 -13.68
C LYS A 72 -15.69 12.14 -12.86
N PRO A 73 -16.55 11.10 -12.93
CA PRO A 73 -16.08 9.74 -12.68
C PRO A 73 -15.08 9.34 -13.77
N ARG A 74 -14.07 8.55 -13.42
CA ARG A 74 -12.97 8.19 -14.34
C ARG A 74 -12.66 6.71 -14.29
N HIS A 75 -12.12 6.21 -15.38
CA HIS A 75 -11.57 4.86 -15.49
C HIS A 75 -10.15 4.98 -16.02
N LEU A 76 -9.21 4.36 -15.31
CA LEU A 76 -7.79 4.34 -15.65
C LEU A 76 -7.38 2.91 -15.97
N LYS A 77 -6.56 2.73 -17.00
CA LYS A 77 -6.05 1.42 -17.44
C LYS A 77 -4.56 1.32 -17.10
N LEU A 78 -4.24 0.95 -15.86
CA LEU A 78 -2.86 1.06 -15.35
C LEU A 78 -1.86 0.19 -16.12
N HIS A 79 -2.31 -0.94 -16.67
CA HIS A 79 -1.46 -1.83 -17.46
C HIS A 79 -0.94 -1.15 -18.74
N ASP A 80 -1.67 -0.17 -19.28
CA ASP A 80 -1.24 0.59 -20.46
C ASP A 80 -0.05 1.51 -20.15
N LEU A 81 0.25 1.78 -18.87
CA LEU A 81 1.34 2.65 -18.44
C LEU A 81 2.73 2.03 -18.57
N PHE A 82 2.79 0.69 -18.66
CA PHE A 82 4.03 -0.08 -18.58
C PHE A 82 4.07 -1.18 -19.66
N PRO A 83 4.34 -0.81 -20.93
CA PRO A 83 4.76 -1.76 -21.95
C PRO A 83 6.10 -2.43 -21.57
N GLU A 84 6.42 -3.55 -22.21
CA GLU A 84 7.55 -4.42 -21.87
C GLU A 84 8.90 -3.72 -21.86
N GLU A 85 9.14 -2.87 -22.85
CA GLU A 85 10.40 -2.14 -22.99
C GLU A 85 10.62 -1.13 -21.85
N ILE A 86 9.54 -0.70 -21.19
CA ILE A 86 9.61 0.23 -20.07
C ILE A 86 9.80 -0.53 -18.76
N TRP A 87 8.99 -1.57 -18.50
CA TRP A 87 9.06 -2.24 -17.20
C TRP A 87 10.35 -3.05 -17.00
N ALA A 88 10.95 -3.56 -18.07
CA ALA A 88 12.22 -4.28 -18.01
C ALA A 88 13.35 -3.44 -17.38
N GLU A 89 13.29 -2.12 -17.56
CA GLU A 89 14.31 -1.18 -17.09
C GLU A 89 13.93 -0.45 -15.80
N THR A 90 12.78 -0.79 -15.21
CA THR A 90 12.15 -0.08 -14.09
C THR A 90 12.30 -0.84 -12.77
N ASP A 91 12.39 -0.11 -11.65
CA ASP A 91 12.35 -0.64 -10.28
C ASP A 91 11.13 -0.12 -9.48
N VAL A 92 10.77 -0.82 -8.38
CA VAL A 92 9.56 -0.55 -7.57
C VAL A 92 9.57 0.81 -6.86
N VAL A 93 10.74 1.40 -6.63
CA VAL A 93 10.89 2.64 -5.85
C VAL A 93 10.88 3.84 -6.79
N THR A 94 11.85 3.91 -7.72
CA THR A 94 12.04 5.09 -8.57
C THR A 94 11.12 5.08 -9.80
N GLY A 95 10.63 3.88 -10.15
CA GLY A 95 9.78 3.63 -11.31
C GLY A 95 8.31 3.97 -11.17
N ARG A 96 7.87 4.35 -9.97
CA ARG A 96 6.45 4.62 -9.67
C ARG A 96 5.91 5.72 -10.56
N ARG A 97 4.70 5.51 -11.09
CA ARG A 97 3.92 6.53 -11.78
C ARG A 97 2.78 6.96 -10.88
N LEU A 98 2.71 8.25 -10.57
CA LEU A 98 1.70 8.79 -9.69
C LEU A 98 0.33 8.72 -10.38
N ILE A 99 -0.61 8.05 -9.75
CA ILE A 99 -1.98 7.89 -10.25
C ILE A 99 -2.88 8.95 -9.64
N LEU A 100 -2.98 8.97 -8.31
CA LEU A 100 -3.83 9.90 -7.58
C LEU A 100 -3.11 10.43 -6.35
N GLY A 101 -3.44 11.62 -5.90
CA GLY A 101 -2.88 12.15 -4.66
C GLY A 101 -3.65 13.29 -4.06
N ASN A 102 -3.56 13.39 -2.74
CA ASN A 102 -3.94 14.58 -1.97
C ASN A 102 -2.91 14.79 -0.84
N ALA A 103 -3.26 15.58 0.18
CA ALA A 103 -2.37 15.86 1.31
C ALA A 103 -2.19 14.67 2.28
N ASP A 104 -3.10 13.70 2.25
CA ASP A 104 -3.17 12.59 3.19
C ASP A 104 -2.60 11.28 2.59
N VAL A 105 -2.80 11.05 1.29
CA VAL A 105 -2.36 9.83 0.61
C VAL A 105 -1.99 10.07 -0.86
N ARG A 106 -1.04 9.28 -1.37
CA ARG A 106 -0.68 9.18 -2.78
C ARG A 106 -0.75 7.74 -3.23
N LEU A 107 -1.40 7.53 -4.37
CA LEU A 107 -1.61 6.22 -4.99
C LEU A 107 -0.75 6.18 -6.26
N SER A 108 0.15 5.21 -6.33
CA SER A 108 1.06 5.04 -7.47
C SER A 108 1.02 3.60 -7.98
N TYR A 109 1.38 3.40 -9.24
CA TYR A 109 1.51 2.07 -9.83
C TYR A 109 2.87 1.91 -10.50
N VAL A 110 3.41 0.69 -10.46
CA VAL A 110 4.68 0.34 -11.08
C VAL A 110 4.69 -1.10 -11.56
N VAL A 111 5.36 -1.33 -12.68
CA VAL A 111 5.75 -2.65 -13.15
C VAL A 111 7.27 -2.64 -13.27
N SER A 112 7.94 -3.64 -12.68
CA SER A 112 9.40 -3.64 -12.53
C SER A 112 9.99 -5.03 -12.65
N ALA A 113 11.17 -5.10 -13.26
CA ALA A 113 12.03 -6.29 -13.23
C ALA A 113 13.40 -6.04 -12.59
N LYS A 114 13.76 -4.77 -12.32
CA LYS A 114 15.03 -4.44 -11.68
C LYS A 114 14.91 -4.39 -10.16
N GLU A 115 16.02 -4.75 -9.53
CA GLU A 115 16.27 -4.44 -8.13
C GLU A 115 16.22 -2.92 -7.92
N SER A 116 15.54 -2.50 -6.85
CA SER A 116 15.48 -1.08 -6.48
C SER A 116 16.75 -0.64 -5.75
N PRO A 117 17.10 0.65 -5.80
CA PRO A 117 18.07 1.20 -4.85
C PRO A 117 17.57 1.03 -3.41
N LEU A 118 18.49 1.17 -2.45
CA LEU A 118 18.11 1.33 -1.05
C LEU A 118 17.36 2.65 -0.87
N TYR A 119 16.25 2.57 -0.17
CA TYR A 119 15.28 3.64 -0.09
C TYR A 119 14.60 3.69 1.28
N ARG A 120 14.19 4.88 1.70
CA ARG A 120 13.22 5.07 2.78
C ARG A 120 12.28 6.25 2.50
N ASN A 121 11.02 6.08 2.86
CA ASN A 121 10.01 7.13 2.76
C ASN A 121 9.80 7.82 4.12
N SER A 122 10.19 9.08 4.22
CA SER A 122 9.98 9.91 5.41
C SER A 122 8.75 10.81 5.31
N LEU A 123 7.77 10.45 4.47
CA LEU A 123 6.47 11.13 4.40
C LEU A 123 5.42 10.50 5.33
N GLY A 124 5.45 9.18 5.48
CA GLY A 124 4.51 8.34 6.22
C GLY A 124 4.74 6.87 5.87
N ASP A 125 3.85 6.00 6.31
CA ASP A 125 3.93 4.57 5.99
C ASP A 125 3.63 4.30 4.51
N GLU A 126 4.20 3.23 3.99
CA GLU A 126 3.87 2.69 2.68
C GLU A 126 3.17 1.35 2.83
N MET A 127 2.04 1.18 2.14
CA MET A 127 1.43 -0.12 1.94
C MET A 127 1.44 -0.46 0.45
N VAL A 128 2.23 -1.45 0.08
CA VAL A 128 2.41 -1.84 -1.31
C VAL A 128 1.67 -3.15 -1.56
N TYR A 129 0.60 -3.09 -2.35
CA TYR A 129 -0.13 -4.26 -2.78
C TYR A 129 0.54 -4.88 -4.02
N VAL A 130 0.89 -6.16 -3.94
CA VAL A 130 1.48 -6.93 -5.03
C VAL A 130 0.38 -7.55 -5.88
N GLU A 131 0.16 -7.00 -7.07
CA GLU A 131 -0.83 -7.52 -8.02
C GLU A 131 -0.33 -8.84 -8.65
N SER A 132 0.94 -8.89 -9.06
CA SER A 132 1.56 -10.08 -9.66
C SER A 132 3.08 -10.04 -9.51
N GLY A 133 3.72 -11.19 -9.74
CA GLY A 133 5.16 -11.36 -9.54
C GLY A 133 5.52 -11.55 -8.06
N GLU A 134 6.78 -11.81 -7.81
CA GLU A 134 7.31 -12.07 -6.47
C GLU A 134 8.54 -11.19 -6.22
N ALA A 135 8.83 -10.89 -4.95
CA ALA A 135 10.04 -10.17 -4.58
C ALA A 135 10.51 -10.53 -3.17
N ILE A 136 11.81 -10.38 -2.95
CA ILE A 136 12.35 -10.25 -1.59
C ILE A 136 12.41 -8.76 -1.27
N VAL A 137 11.74 -8.35 -0.20
CA VAL A 137 11.81 -6.99 0.34
C VAL A 137 12.80 -7.01 1.47
N GLU A 138 14.02 -6.60 1.18
CA GLU A 138 15.08 -6.54 2.16
C GLU A 138 14.96 -5.25 2.96
N THR A 139 14.97 -5.35 4.29
CA THR A 139 14.83 -4.18 5.18
C THR A 139 15.88 -4.20 6.28
N VAL A 140 16.04 -3.07 6.96
CA VAL A 140 16.88 -2.96 8.16
C VAL A 140 16.42 -3.90 9.30
N PHE A 141 15.16 -4.37 9.28
CA PHE A 141 14.62 -5.33 10.25
C PHE A 141 14.82 -6.81 9.83
N GLY A 142 15.32 -7.06 8.62
CA GLY A 142 15.34 -8.38 7.98
C GLY A 142 14.54 -8.42 6.68
N ALA A 143 14.54 -9.57 6.01
CA ALA A 143 13.87 -9.74 4.73
C ALA A 143 12.41 -10.20 4.88
N LEU A 144 11.56 -9.76 3.95
CA LEU A 144 10.19 -10.25 3.75
C LEU A 144 10.08 -10.90 2.37
N HIS A 145 9.26 -11.92 2.25
CA HIS A 145 8.87 -12.48 0.97
C HIS A 145 7.52 -11.88 0.55
N ALA A 146 7.49 -11.17 -0.57
CA ALA A 146 6.29 -10.59 -1.13
C ALA A 146 5.84 -11.43 -2.35
N ARG A 147 4.58 -11.86 -2.34
CA ARG A 147 3.95 -12.67 -3.39
C ARG A 147 2.62 -12.06 -3.84
N PRO A 148 2.00 -12.54 -4.94
CA PRO A 148 0.72 -12.01 -5.40
C PRO A 148 -0.35 -12.00 -4.30
N GLY A 149 -1.04 -10.87 -4.18
CA GLY A 149 -2.05 -10.61 -3.16
C GLY A 149 -1.50 -10.08 -1.84
N ASP A 150 -0.18 -10.03 -1.63
CA ASP A 150 0.37 -9.45 -0.40
C ASP A 150 0.24 -7.93 -0.39
N TYR A 151 -0.18 -7.41 0.76
CA TYR A 151 0.13 -6.08 1.23
C TYR A 151 1.46 -6.12 1.97
N VAL A 152 2.47 -5.41 1.49
CA VAL A 152 3.72 -5.19 2.22
C VAL A 152 3.60 -3.84 2.93
N LEU A 153 3.45 -3.86 4.25
CA LEU A 153 3.53 -2.65 5.07
C LEU A 153 4.99 -2.34 5.39
N ILE A 154 5.41 -1.13 5.05
CA ILE A 154 6.72 -0.58 5.36
C ILE A 154 6.52 0.66 6.23
N PRO A 155 6.86 0.59 7.53
CA PRO A 155 6.75 1.74 8.42
C PRO A 155 7.59 2.91 7.94
N MET A 156 7.11 4.12 8.19
CA MET A 156 7.77 5.37 7.86
C MET A 156 9.27 5.33 8.21
N SER A 157 10.10 5.77 7.26
CA SER A 157 11.57 5.85 7.36
C SER A 157 12.30 4.50 7.50
N THR A 158 11.64 3.36 7.28
CA THR A 158 12.30 2.05 7.20
C THR A 158 13.14 1.96 5.94
N THR A 159 14.46 1.74 6.09
CA THR A 159 15.32 1.48 4.94
C THR A 159 15.04 0.11 4.37
N HIS A 160 14.77 0.06 3.08
CA HIS A 160 14.48 -1.16 2.37
C HIS A 160 14.91 -1.10 0.90
N ARG A 161 14.95 -2.26 0.25
CA ARG A 161 15.00 -2.41 -1.20
C ARG A 161 14.14 -3.59 -1.65
N TRP A 162 13.66 -3.53 -2.87
CA TRP A 162 12.85 -4.56 -3.50
C TRP A 162 13.70 -5.33 -4.51
N VAL A 163 13.75 -6.65 -4.38
CA VAL A 163 14.50 -7.54 -5.26
C VAL A 163 13.50 -8.47 -5.95
N PRO A 164 12.99 -8.11 -7.16
CA PRO A 164 12.10 -8.98 -7.93
C PRO A 164 12.68 -10.39 -8.12
N GLN A 165 11.81 -11.39 -8.09
CA GLN A 165 12.15 -12.81 -8.25
C GLN A 165 11.42 -13.40 -9.46
N GLY A 166 12.00 -14.46 -10.02
CA GLY A 166 11.39 -15.19 -11.14
C GLY A 166 11.49 -14.47 -12.49
N SER A 167 10.69 -14.92 -13.46
CA SER A 167 10.66 -14.40 -14.83
C SER A 167 9.54 -13.39 -15.09
N GLU A 168 8.51 -13.38 -14.25
CA GLU A 168 7.39 -12.45 -14.37
C GLU A 168 7.74 -11.11 -13.71
N PRO A 169 7.36 -9.97 -14.30
CA PRO A 169 7.59 -8.68 -13.67
C PRO A 169 6.76 -8.53 -12.40
N LEU A 170 7.31 -7.82 -11.42
CA LEU A 170 6.58 -7.40 -10.23
C LEU A 170 5.66 -6.24 -10.59
N ARG A 171 4.35 -6.42 -10.40
CA ARG A 171 3.32 -5.38 -10.53
C ARG A 171 2.89 -4.95 -9.13
N ALA A 172 3.08 -3.67 -8.81
CA ALA A 172 2.84 -3.15 -7.47
C ALA A 172 1.99 -1.88 -7.49
N TYR A 173 0.98 -1.85 -6.62
CA TYR A 173 0.14 -0.70 -6.33
C TYR A 173 0.52 -0.12 -4.96
N ALA A 174 1.18 1.03 -4.97
CA ALA A 174 1.74 1.66 -3.78
C ALA A 174 0.78 2.71 -3.21
N ILE A 175 0.37 2.50 -1.96
CA ILE A 175 -0.43 3.42 -1.15
C ILE A 175 0.54 4.11 -0.18
N GLU A 176 0.99 5.31 -0.54
CA GLU A 176 1.92 6.11 0.26
C GLU A 176 1.15 7.10 1.13
N ALA A 177 1.13 6.87 2.43
CA ALA A 177 0.44 7.74 3.37
C ALA A 177 1.29 8.97 3.77
N ASN A 178 0.62 9.95 4.35
CA ASN A 178 1.22 11.02 5.16
C ASN A 178 0.98 10.78 6.67
N SER A 179 0.87 9.52 7.06
CA SER A 179 0.50 9.08 8.40
C SER A 179 0.88 7.61 8.59
N HIS A 180 0.66 7.09 9.79
CA HIS A 180 0.72 5.65 10.03
C HIS A 180 -0.50 4.93 9.44
N ILE A 181 -0.31 3.70 8.98
CA ILE A 181 -1.39 2.84 8.51
C ILE A 181 -1.60 1.70 9.50
N VAL A 182 -2.82 1.59 10.02
CA VAL A 182 -3.18 0.66 11.09
C VAL A 182 -4.46 -0.11 10.78
N PRO A 183 -4.69 -1.26 11.43
CA PRO A 183 -5.99 -1.90 11.39
C PRO A 183 -7.08 -0.97 11.98
N PRO A 184 -8.33 -1.04 11.50
CA PRO A 184 -9.42 -0.21 11.97
C PRO A 184 -9.68 -0.39 13.45
N LYS A 185 -9.84 0.71 14.21
CA LYS A 185 -10.08 0.67 15.66
C LYS A 185 -11.23 -0.24 16.09
N ARG A 186 -12.25 -0.43 15.24
CA ARG A 186 -13.41 -1.29 15.52
C ARG A 186 -13.11 -2.80 15.53
N TYR A 187 -11.97 -3.20 14.97
CA TYR A 187 -11.50 -4.59 14.96
C TYR A 187 -10.48 -4.86 16.06
N LEU A 188 -10.17 -3.86 16.88
CA LEU A 188 -9.17 -3.95 17.94
C LEU A 188 -9.81 -3.78 19.31
N SER A 189 -9.31 -4.54 20.28
CA SER A 189 -9.60 -4.30 21.68
C SER A 189 -8.96 -2.98 22.14
N LYS A 190 -9.34 -2.52 23.33
CA LYS A 190 -8.71 -1.36 23.98
C LYS A 190 -7.17 -1.50 24.12
N PHE A 191 -6.65 -2.73 24.16
CA PHE A 191 -5.23 -3.03 24.33
C PHE A 191 -4.55 -3.46 23.02
N GLY A 192 -5.27 -3.37 21.91
CA GLY A 192 -4.74 -3.61 20.58
C GLY A 192 -4.93 -5.02 20.04
N GLN A 193 -5.21 -6.03 20.85
CA GLN A 193 -5.51 -7.36 20.31
C GLN A 193 -6.67 -7.32 19.30
N PHE A 194 -6.56 -8.04 18.18
CA PHE A 194 -7.68 -8.21 17.24
C PHE A 194 -8.87 -8.89 17.95
N LEU A 195 -10.07 -8.43 17.64
CA LEU A 195 -11.31 -9.00 18.16
C LEU A 195 -11.72 -10.22 17.31
N GLU A 196 -12.42 -11.18 17.90
CA GLU A 196 -12.83 -12.43 17.22
C GLU A 196 -13.70 -12.22 15.97
N HIS A 197 -14.33 -11.06 15.82
CA HIS A 197 -15.11 -10.69 14.63
C HIS A 197 -14.30 -9.91 13.60
N ALA A 198 -13.01 -9.64 13.85
CA ALA A 198 -12.13 -9.02 12.87
C ALA A 198 -11.98 -9.93 11.64
N PRO A 199 -11.89 -9.36 10.43
CA PRO A 199 -11.79 -10.15 9.21
C PRO A 199 -10.39 -10.74 8.97
N PHE A 200 -9.44 -10.52 9.88
CA PHE A 200 -8.11 -11.14 9.92
C PHE A 200 -7.56 -10.99 11.34
N CYS A 201 -6.47 -11.68 11.65
CA CYS A 201 -5.86 -11.70 12.98
C CYS A 201 -4.34 -11.54 12.91
N GLU A 202 -3.70 -11.54 14.08
CA GLU A 202 -2.25 -11.40 14.21
C GLU A 202 -1.46 -12.48 13.45
N ARG A 203 -2.06 -13.67 13.24
CA ARG A 203 -1.39 -14.80 12.56
C ARG A 203 -1.22 -14.56 11.07
N ASP A 204 -2.02 -13.69 10.50
CA ASP A 204 -2.03 -13.37 9.08
C ASP A 204 -0.99 -12.27 8.75
N LEU A 205 -0.34 -11.72 9.79
CA LEU A 205 0.73 -10.73 9.69
C LEU A 205 2.11 -11.41 9.79
N HIS A 206 2.84 -11.41 8.69
CA HIS A 206 4.13 -12.09 8.58
C HIS A 206 5.27 -11.08 8.48
N GLY A 207 6.03 -10.88 9.56
CA GLY A 207 7.25 -10.04 9.53
C GLY A 207 8.53 -10.87 9.39
N PRO A 208 9.72 -10.26 9.42
CA PRO A 208 10.99 -10.94 9.17
C PRO A 208 11.26 -12.10 10.13
N THR A 209 11.92 -13.15 9.67
CA THR A 209 12.22 -14.36 10.48
C THR A 209 13.66 -14.45 10.95
N GLU A 210 14.54 -13.64 10.38
CA GLU A 210 15.95 -13.49 10.79
C GLU A 210 16.45 -12.08 10.45
N PRO A 211 17.46 -11.55 11.17
CA PRO A 211 18.11 -10.30 10.79
C PRO A 211 18.83 -10.45 9.45
N LEU A 212 18.84 -9.39 8.65
CA LEU A 212 19.60 -9.33 7.40
C LEU A 212 20.87 -8.51 7.62
N ILE A 213 22.02 -9.14 7.39
CA ILE A 213 23.33 -8.52 7.53
C ILE A 213 24.00 -8.44 6.16
N ALA A 214 24.40 -7.24 5.78
CA ALA A 214 25.19 -6.98 4.59
C ALA A 214 26.39 -6.10 4.91
N GLU A 215 27.41 -6.20 4.06
CA GLU A 215 28.64 -5.42 4.12
C GLU A 215 28.73 -4.49 2.92
N GLY A 216 29.44 -3.39 3.08
CA GLY A 216 29.66 -2.44 2.00
C GLY A 216 30.14 -1.11 2.54
N THR A 217 30.78 -0.32 1.67
CA THR A 217 31.31 1.00 2.00
C THR A 217 30.75 2.03 1.02
N ASP A 218 30.50 3.24 1.50
CA ASP A 218 29.95 4.35 0.71
C ASP A 218 28.64 3.96 -0.01
N ILE A 219 27.68 3.48 0.79
CA ILE A 219 26.39 2.95 0.31
C ILE A 219 25.38 4.08 0.16
N GLU A 220 24.82 4.21 -1.05
CA GLU A 220 23.75 5.17 -1.33
C GLU A 220 22.41 4.71 -0.76
N VAL A 221 21.70 5.62 -0.09
CA VAL A 221 20.30 5.44 0.33
C VAL A 221 19.50 6.66 -0.13
N LEU A 222 18.43 6.40 -0.87
CA LEU A 222 17.50 7.42 -1.33
C LEU A 222 16.46 7.72 -0.24
N VAL A 223 16.27 8.99 0.09
CA VAL A 223 15.33 9.44 1.12
C VAL A 223 14.32 10.38 0.49
N LYS A 224 13.05 9.99 0.47
CA LYS A 224 11.93 10.86 0.07
C LYS A 224 11.42 11.60 1.31
N HIS A 225 11.41 12.92 1.29
CA HIS A 225 11.02 13.73 2.45
C HIS A 225 10.34 15.05 2.03
N ARG A 226 9.99 15.88 3.02
CA ARG A 226 9.43 17.23 2.78
C ARG A 226 10.51 18.29 2.92
N ALA A 227 10.48 19.29 2.03
CA ALA A 227 11.22 20.54 2.17
C ALA A 227 10.41 21.67 1.55
N GLY A 228 10.22 22.78 2.29
CA GLY A 228 9.51 23.95 1.77
C GLY A 228 8.06 23.70 1.32
N GLY A 229 7.38 22.70 1.91
CA GLY A 229 6.01 22.32 1.52
C GLY A 229 5.93 21.41 0.28
N ALA A 230 7.06 21.09 -0.36
CA ALA A 230 7.13 20.15 -1.48
C ALA A 230 7.63 18.78 -1.02
N ILE A 231 7.30 17.76 -1.81
CA ILE A 231 7.91 16.43 -1.72
C ILE A 231 9.20 16.46 -2.55
N VAL A 232 10.32 16.13 -1.92
CA VAL A 232 11.67 16.17 -2.53
C VAL A 232 12.47 14.92 -2.16
N GLY A 233 13.59 14.69 -2.83
CA GLY A 233 14.49 13.58 -2.58
C GLY A 233 15.88 14.04 -2.17
N THR A 234 16.49 13.31 -1.24
CA THR A 234 17.91 13.40 -0.90
C THR A 234 18.55 12.04 -1.06
N ARG A 235 19.71 11.97 -1.72
CA ARG A 235 20.61 10.81 -1.69
C ARG A 235 21.60 11.01 -0.56
N MET A 236 21.60 10.10 0.41
CA MET A 236 22.60 10.05 1.48
C MET A 236 23.59 8.93 1.19
N VAL A 237 24.87 9.15 1.48
CA VAL A 237 25.91 8.12 1.38
C VAL A 237 26.33 7.72 2.78
N TYR A 238 26.19 6.45 3.12
CA TYR A 238 26.56 5.87 4.41
C TYR A 238 27.93 5.21 4.32
N PRO A 239 28.83 5.42 5.30
CA PRO A 239 30.17 4.83 5.26
C PRO A 239 30.14 3.30 5.35
N ASN A 240 29.07 2.71 5.90
CA ASN A 240 28.85 1.27 5.97
C ASN A 240 27.44 0.93 5.49
N HIS A 241 27.22 -0.32 5.09
CA HIS A 241 25.89 -0.78 4.68
C HIS A 241 24.86 -0.66 5.82
N PRO A 242 23.65 -0.10 5.58
CA PRO A 242 22.66 0.13 6.63
C PRO A 242 21.99 -1.16 7.15
N PHE A 243 22.07 -2.26 6.41
CA PHE A 243 21.64 -3.58 6.89
C PHE A 243 22.73 -4.21 7.75
N ASP A 244 22.90 -3.69 8.96
CA ASP A 244 23.92 -4.12 9.91
C ASP A 244 23.34 -4.39 11.32
N VAL A 245 22.02 -4.57 11.40
CA VAL A 245 21.29 -4.80 12.64
C VAL A 245 21.38 -6.26 13.05
N VAL A 246 22.04 -6.53 14.18
CA VAL A 246 22.23 -7.90 14.71
C VAL A 246 21.01 -8.43 15.46
N GLY A 247 20.13 -7.54 15.87
CA GLY A 247 18.85 -7.86 16.50
C GLY A 247 18.02 -6.63 16.78
N TRP A 248 16.73 -6.84 17.02
CA TRP A 248 15.78 -5.80 17.34
C TRP A 248 14.60 -6.34 18.16
N ASP A 249 13.93 -5.45 18.89
CA ASP A 249 12.68 -5.75 19.58
C ASP A 249 11.72 -4.56 19.58
N GLY A 250 10.41 -4.82 19.48
CA GLY A 250 9.39 -3.78 19.50
C GLY A 250 8.11 -4.10 18.75
N CYS A 251 7.32 -3.06 18.50
CA CYS A 251 6.04 -3.12 17.78
C CYS A 251 6.07 -2.39 16.43
N LEU A 252 7.19 -1.73 16.09
CA LEU A 252 7.39 -1.07 14.80
C LEU A 252 8.29 -1.94 13.92
N TYR A 253 7.72 -2.61 12.94
CA TYR A 253 8.47 -3.41 11.97
C TYR A 253 7.63 -3.66 10.71
N PRO A 254 8.27 -3.90 9.56
CA PRO A 254 7.56 -4.21 8.33
C PRO A 254 6.98 -5.62 8.37
N TYR A 255 5.85 -5.83 7.69
CA TYR A 255 5.21 -7.13 7.58
C TYR A 255 4.44 -7.27 6.28
N THR A 256 4.13 -8.51 5.90
CA THR A 256 3.21 -8.85 4.82
C THR A 256 1.89 -9.35 5.37
N PHE A 257 0.79 -9.00 4.70
CA PHE A 257 -0.55 -9.53 4.92
C PHE A 257 -1.15 -9.92 3.58
N ASN A 258 -1.52 -11.19 3.38
CA ASN A 258 -2.10 -11.60 2.10
C ASN A 258 -3.60 -11.33 2.07
N ILE A 259 -4.09 -10.73 0.98
CA ILE A 259 -5.53 -10.46 0.81
C ILE A 259 -6.38 -11.74 0.87
N SER A 260 -5.81 -12.91 0.56
CA SER A 260 -6.50 -14.20 0.65
C SER A 260 -6.75 -14.66 2.09
N ASP A 261 -6.03 -14.08 3.06
CA ASP A 261 -6.24 -14.35 4.49
C ASP A 261 -7.36 -13.45 5.07
N TYR A 262 -7.94 -12.56 4.26
CA TYR A 262 -9.08 -11.71 4.65
C TYR A 262 -10.40 -12.49 4.58
N GLU A 263 -11.08 -12.62 5.71
CA GLU A 263 -12.38 -13.25 5.86
C GLU A 263 -13.52 -12.24 5.64
N PRO A 264 -14.25 -12.30 4.51
CA PRO A 264 -15.27 -11.30 4.19
C PRO A 264 -16.45 -11.36 5.15
N ILE A 265 -16.82 -10.21 5.73
CA ILE A 265 -18.04 -10.07 6.53
C ILE A 265 -19.23 -9.96 5.58
N THR A 266 -20.15 -10.92 5.69
CA THR A 266 -21.36 -11.01 4.84
C THR A 266 -22.61 -10.83 5.70
N GLY A 267 -23.74 -10.51 5.06
CA GLY A 267 -24.99 -10.28 5.76
C GLY A 267 -26.20 -10.75 4.99
N ARG A 268 -27.36 -10.76 5.65
CA ARG A 268 -28.63 -11.10 5.02
C ARG A 268 -28.97 -10.14 3.88
N VAL A 269 -28.56 -8.89 4.02
CA VAL A 269 -28.69 -7.83 3.02
C VAL A 269 -27.33 -7.14 2.84
N HIS A 270 -27.21 -6.40 1.74
CA HIS A 270 -25.99 -5.74 1.28
C HIS A 270 -25.25 -5.05 2.42
N GLN A 271 -24.01 -5.47 2.63
CA GLN A 271 -23.13 -4.86 3.62
C GLN A 271 -22.46 -3.63 3.00
N PRO A 272 -22.49 -2.47 3.68
CA PRO A 272 -21.83 -1.27 3.16
C PRO A 272 -20.30 -1.42 3.22
N PRO A 273 -19.53 -0.58 2.49
CA PRO A 273 -18.07 -0.66 2.40
C PRO A 273 -17.29 -0.79 3.73
N PRO A 274 -17.73 -0.23 4.88
CA PRO A 274 -17.07 -0.50 6.16
C PRO A 274 -16.98 -1.98 6.53
N ALA A 275 -17.83 -2.87 6.01
CA ALA A 275 -17.68 -4.31 6.22
C ALA A 275 -16.45 -4.90 5.52
N HIS A 276 -15.90 -4.21 4.53
CA HIS A 276 -14.77 -4.61 3.70
C HIS A 276 -13.44 -3.96 4.13
N GLN A 277 -13.43 -3.07 5.12
CA GLN A 277 -12.20 -2.38 5.51
C GLN A 277 -11.17 -3.35 6.10
N ALA A 278 -9.91 -3.19 5.71
CA ALA A 278 -8.77 -3.94 6.24
C ALA A 278 -7.82 -3.02 7.02
N PHE A 279 -7.60 -1.79 6.54
CA PHE A 279 -6.69 -0.81 7.16
C PHE A 279 -7.24 0.62 7.07
N GLU A 280 -6.64 1.54 7.83
CA GLU A 280 -6.88 2.98 7.76
C GLU A 280 -5.60 3.77 8.00
N GLY A 281 -5.49 4.92 7.33
CA GLY A 281 -4.57 5.98 7.71
C GLY A 281 -5.35 7.26 8.04
N ASN A 282 -4.65 8.37 8.21
CA ASN A 282 -5.30 9.65 8.49
C ASN A 282 -6.14 10.09 7.27
N ASN A 283 -7.46 10.15 7.42
CA ASN A 283 -8.42 10.56 6.37
C ASN A 283 -8.48 9.66 5.12
N PHE A 284 -8.12 8.39 5.23
CA PHE A 284 -8.43 7.41 4.19
C PHE A 284 -8.55 5.99 4.77
N VAL A 285 -9.26 5.12 4.06
CA VAL A 285 -9.43 3.71 4.44
C VAL A 285 -9.07 2.80 3.27
N ILE A 286 -8.59 1.60 3.58
CA ILE A 286 -8.27 0.57 2.59
C ILE A 286 -9.24 -0.60 2.80
N CYS A 287 -9.96 -0.99 1.75
CA CYS A 287 -10.94 -2.06 1.79
C CYS A 287 -10.61 -3.20 0.83
N ASN A 288 -10.92 -4.42 1.23
CA ASN A 288 -10.74 -5.65 0.47
C ASN A 288 -12.10 -6.17 0.01
N PHE A 289 -12.33 -6.11 -1.30
CA PHE A 289 -13.41 -6.87 -1.93
C PHE A 289 -12.80 -8.19 -2.38
N VAL A 290 -13.20 -9.27 -1.70
CA VAL A 290 -12.72 -10.64 -1.97
C VAL A 290 -13.91 -11.53 -2.33
N PRO A 291 -13.65 -12.71 -2.94
CA PRO A 291 -14.70 -13.66 -3.26
C PRO A 291 -15.52 -14.04 -2.03
N ARG A 292 -16.86 -13.97 -2.14
CA ARG A 292 -17.75 -14.16 -0.99
C ARG A 292 -19.16 -14.59 -1.38
N LYS A 293 -19.85 -15.23 -0.44
CA LYS A 293 -21.30 -15.33 -0.49
C LYS A 293 -21.91 -13.95 -0.33
N VAL A 294 -22.92 -13.64 -1.13
CA VAL A 294 -23.62 -12.36 -1.06
C VAL A 294 -24.93 -12.50 -0.30
N ASP A 295 -25.74 -11.45 -0.36
CA ASP A 295 -26.99 -11.30 0.37
C ASP A 295 -27.94 -12.51 0.25
N TYR A 296 -28.27 -13.12 1.39
CA TYR A 296 -29.16 -14.29 1.47
C TYR A 296 -30.63 -13.95 1.82
N HIS A 297 -31.05 -12.68 1.68
CA HIS A 297 -32.47 -12.32 1.73
C HIS A 297 -33.17 -12.73 0.43
N PRO A 298 -34.38 -13.33 0.44
CA PRO A 298 -35.10 -13.71 -0.79
C PRO A 298 -35.45 -12.57 -1.76
N LEU A 299 -35.24 -11.32 -1.34
CA LEU A 299 -35.54 -10.08 -2.07
C LEU A 299 -34.34 -9.13 -2.04
N SER A 300 -33.13 -9.64 -1.81
CA SER A 300 -31.92 -8.81 -1.83
C SER A 300 -31.63 -8.31 -3.24
N ILE A 301 -30.93 -7.17 -3.29
CA ILE A 301 -30.20 -6.73 -4.48
C ILE A 301 -28.71 -6.86 -4.14
N PRO A 302 -28.04 -7.93 -4.59
CA PRO A 302 -26.67 -8.22 -4.17
C PRO A 302 -25.61 -7.17 -4.55
N VAL A 303 -25.76 -6.54 -5.71
CA VAL A 303 -24.83 -5.45 -6.12
C VAL A 303 -25.08 -4.19 -5.29
N PRO A 304 -24.08 -3.31 -5.14
CA PRO A 304 -24.25 -2.05 -4.42
C PRO A 304 -25.42 -1.22 -4.93
N TYR A 305 -26.07 -0.51 -4.02
CA TYR A 305 -27.05 0.50 -4.37
C TYR A 305 -26.39 1.69 -5.10
N TYR A 306 -27.17 2.39 -5.91
CA TYR A 306 -26.76 3.72 -6.38
C TYR A 306 -26.63 4.64 -5.17
N HIS A 307 -25.52 5.36 -5.07
CA HIS A 307 -25.25 6.25 -3.95
C HIS A 307 -24.43 7.47 -4.32
N SER A 308 -24.49 8.44 -3.43
CA SER A 308 -23.61 9.59 -3.40
C SER A 308 -22.88 9.56 -2.07
N ASN A 309 -21.58 9.34 -2.12
CA ASN A 309 -20.72 9.59 -0.97
C ASN A 309 -20.39 11.09 -0.98
N VAL A 310 -20.91 11.81 -0.01
CA VAL A 310 -21.00 13.28 -0.08
C VAL A 310 -19.68 13.97 0.29
N ASP A 311 -18.81 13.26 1.00
CA ASP A 311 -17.57 13.74 1.59
C ASP A 311 -16.39 12.80 1.33
N SER A 312 -16.52 11.88 0.38
CA SER A 312 -15.47 10.92 0.05
C SER A 312 -15.36 10.66 -1.45
N ASP A 313 -14.12 10.49 -1.92
CA ASP A 313 -13.82 9.90 -3.21
C ASP A 313 -13.61 8.39 -3.01
N GLU A 314 -14.19 7.58 -3.91
CA GLU A 314 -14.07 6.11 -3.88
C GLU A 314 -13.24 5.61 -5.06
N ILE A 315 -12.17 4.88 -4.76
CA ILE A 315 -11.15 4.48 -5.73
C ILE A 315 -11.03 2.96 -5.68
N MET A 316 -11.46 2.29 -6.74
CA MET A 316 -11.43 0.84 -6.84
C MET A 316 -10.36 0.38 -7.82
N PHE A 317 -9.35 -0.32 -7.33
CA PHE A 317 -8.36 -1.04 -8.13
C PHE A 317 -8.77 -2.50 -8.32
N TYR A 318 -8.99 -2.91 -9.56
CA TYR A 318 -9.44 -4.25 -9.94
C TYR A 318 -8.23 -5.13 -10.23
N CYS A 319 -7.96 -6.09 -9.34
CA CYS A 319 -6.71 -6.86 -9.34
C CYS A 319 -6.89 -8.39 -9.47
N GLY A 320 -8.12 -8.91 -9.47
CA GLY A 320 -8.44 -10.29 -9.86
C GLY A 320 -9.94 -10.62 -9.83
N GLY A 321 -10.25 -11.90 -9.97
CA GLY A 321 -11.63 -12.43 -10.01
C GLY A 321 -12.26 -12.43 -11.40
N ASP A 322 -13.53 -12.83 -11.47
CA ASP A 322 -14.35 -12.90 -12.68
C ASP A 322 -15.08 -11.56 -12.93
N TYR A 323 -14.66 -10.88 -14.00
CA TYR A 323 -15.22 -9.60 -14.42
C TYR A 323 -16.48 -9.72 -15.31
N GLU A 324 -17.04 -10.92 -15.52
CA GLU A 324 -18.26 -11.10 -16.33
C GLU A 324 -19.44 -10.27 -15.80
N ALA A 325 -19.53 -10.02 -14.48
CA ALA A 325 -20.53 -9.13 -13.88
C ALA A 325 -20.42 -7.67 -14.36
N ARG A 326 -19.26 -7.27 -14.89
CA ARG A 326 -18.93 -5.91 -15.35
C ARG A 326 -18.79 -5.81 -16.87
N LYS A 327 -19.23 -6.84 -17.60
CA LYS A 327 -19.21 -6.87 -19.07
C LYS A 327 -19.87 -5.64 -19.68
N GLY A 328 -19.15 -4.97 -20.58
CA GLY A 328 -19.59 -3.74 -21.26
C GLY A 328 -19.18 -2.43 -20.57
N SER A 329 -18.61 -2.48 -19.36
CA SER A 329 -18.11 -1.27 -18.66
C SER A 329 -16.73 -0.81 -19.12
N GLY A 330 -15.96 -1.70 -19.75
CA GLY A 330 -14.54 -1.50 -20.06
C GLY A 330 -13.59 -1.78 -18.88
N ILE A 331 -14.10 -1.97 -17.66
CA ILE A 331 -13.32 -2.32 -16.47
C ILE A 331 -12.86 -3.78 -16.56
N GLY A 332 -11.57 -4.02 -16.34
CA GLY A 332 -11.00 -5.35 -16.16
C GLY A 332 -9.80 -5.33 -15.21
N GLN A 333 -9.01 -6.39 -15.19
CA GLN A 333 -7.77 -6.45 -14.41
C GLN A 333 -6.86 -5.27 -14.74
N GLY A 334 -6.24 -4.68 -13.71
CA GLY A 334 -5.40 -3.50 -13.85
C GLY A 334 -6.15 -2.19 -14.00
N SER A 335 -7.49 -2.21 -13.91
CA SER A 335 -8.29 -0.98 -14.00
C SER A 335 -8.38 -0.29 -12.64
N ILE A 336 -8.46 1.04 -12.67
CA ILE A 336 -8.98 1.83 -11.55
C ILE A 336 -10.26 2.52 -11.97
N SER A 337 -11.33 2.43 -11.17
CA SER A 337 -12.46 3.37 -11.26
C SER A 337 -12.38 4.40 -10.15
N ILE A 338 -12.66 5.66 -10.50
CA ILE A 338 -12.69 6.80 -9.58
C ILE A 338 -14.11 7.34 -9.57
N HIS A 339 -14.71 7.40 -8.39
CA HIS A 339 -16.03 7.96 -8.16
C HIS A 339 -15.89 9.11 -7.16
N PRO A 340 -15.78 10.36 -7.64
CA PRO A 340 -15.48 11.47 -6.75
C PRO A 340 -16.70 11.92 -5.95
N GLY A 341 -16.44 12.52 -4.79
CA GLY A 341 -17.45 13.16 -3.95
C GLY A 341 -18.27 14.18 -4.74
N GLY A 342 -19.59 14.14 -4.55
CA GLY A 342 -20.54 14.97 -5.30
C GLY A 342 -21.05 14.37 -6.61
N HIS A 343 -20.62 13.15 -6.99
CA HIS A 343 -21.18 12.38 -8.10
C HIS A 343 -21.95 11.15 -7.59
N ALA A 344 -23.22 11.01 -7.99
CA ALA A 344 -23.97 9.79 -7.75
C ALA A 344 -23.46 8.68 -8.68
N HIS A 345 -23.10 7.53 -8.12
CA HIS A 345 -22.56 6.40 -8.85
C HIS A 345 -23.14 5.08 -8.34
N GLY A 346 -22.80 3.97 -8.99
CA GLY A 346 -23.30 2.65 -8.65
C GLY A 346 -23.16 1.67 -9.81
N PRO A 347 -23.91 0.56 -9.81
CA PRO A 347 -23.78 -0.46 -10.84
C PRO A 347 -24.07 0.09 -12.24
N GLN A 348 -23.41 -0.50 -13.24
CA GLN A 348 -23.66 -0.20 -14.65
C GLN A 348 -25.10 -0.56 -15.05
N PRO A 349 -25.68 0.09 -16.08
CA PRO A 349 -27.06 -0.15 -16.49
C PRO A 349 -27.41 -1.64 -16.64
N GLY A 350 -28.52 -2.04 -16.01
CA GLY A 350 -29.01 -3.41 -15.98
C GLY A 350 -28.28 -4.37 -15.04
N ALA A 351 -27.13 -4.00 -14.46
CA ALA A 351 -26.44 -4.87 -13.49
C ALA A 351 -27.22 -4.99 -12.17
N TYR A 352 -27.97 -3.95 -11.81
CA TYR A 352 -28.87 -3.96 -10.64
C TYR A 352 -29.90 -5.09 -10.75
N GLU A 353 -30.64 -5.15 -11.85
CA GLU A 353 -31.66 -6.19 -12.10
C GLU A 353 -31.05 -7.58 -12.32
N ARG A 354 -29.93 -7.67 -13.04
CA ARG A 354 -29.25 -8.95 -13.29
C ARG A 354 -28.67 -9.58 -12.02
N SER A 355 -28.44 -8.78 -10.98
CA SER A 355 -27.90 -9.30 -9.71
C SER A 355 -28.91 -10.11 -8.89
N ILE A 356 -30.20 -9.99 -9.17
CA ILE A 356 -31.26 -10.66 -8.40
C ILE A 356 -31.04 -12.18 -8.46
N GLY A 357 -30.94 -12.80 -7.29
CA GLY A 357 -30.72 -14.24 -7.15
C GLY A 357 -29.27 -14.69 -7.30
N VAL A 358 -28.31 -13.76 -7.48
CA VAL A 358 -26.89 -14.09 -7.37
C VAL A 358 -26.57 -14.38 -5.90
N GLU A 359 -25.88 -15.49 -5.64
CA GLU A 359 -25.53 -15.96 -4.29
C GLU A 359 -24.02 -15.89 -4.00
N PHE A 360 -23.21 -15.56 -5.00
CA PHE A 360 -21.76 -15.49 -4.90
C PHE A 360 -21.17 -14.47 -5.86
N PHE A 361 -20.16 -13.71 -5.42
CA PHE A 361 -19.30 -12.91 -6.28
C PHE A 361 -17.87 -13.43 -6.21
N ASP A 362 -17.26 -13.63 -7.38
CA ASP A 362 -15.83 -13.89 -7.54
C ASP A 362 -15.14 -12.58 -7.94
N GLU A 363 -15.04 -11.62 -7.03
CA GLU A 363 -14.38 -10.35 -7.29
C GLU A 363 -13.16 -10.19 -6.38
N LEU A 364 -12.06 -9.68 -6.95
CA LEU A 364 -10.90 -9.22 -6.19
C LEU A 364 -10.59 -7.77 -6.55
N ALA A 365 -10.78 -6.89 -5.58
CA ALA A 365 -10.47 -5.47 -5.73
C ALA A 365 -9.99 -4.85 -4.42
N VAL A 366 -9.05 -3.92 -4.55
CA VAL A 366 -8.53 -3.09 -3.46
C VAL A 366 -9.17 -1.72 -3.59
N MET A 367 -9.82 -1.25 -2.53
CA MET A 367 -10.39 0.09 -2.47
C MET A 367 -9.55 1.00 -1.62
N VAL A 368 -9.39 2.26 -2.04
CA VAL A 368 -8.87 3.32 -1.19
C VAL A 368 -9.86 4.48 -1.20
N ASP A 369 -10.68 4.58 -0.16
CA ASP A 369 -11.59 5.73 -0.02
C ASP A 369 -10.89 6.84 0.74
N THR A 370 -11.03 8.08 0.26
CA THR A 370 -10.40 9.24 0.87
C THR A 370 -11.44 10.27 1.27
N PHE A 371 -11.23 10.97 2.38
CA PHE A 371 -12.12 12.05 2.85
C PHE A 371 -11.66 13.45 2.42
N ARG A 372 -10.54 13.52 1.70
CA ARG A 372 -10.16 14.67 0.88
C ARG A 372 -10.26 14.28 -0.59
N PRO A 373 -10.70 15.21 -1.47
CA PRO A 373 -10.70 14.96 -2.91
C PRO A 373 -9.29 14.59 -3.40
N LEU A 374 -9.21 13.61 -4.29
CA LEU A 374 -7.98 13.24 -4.97
C LEU A 374 -7.81 14.06 -6.25
N GLU A 375 -6.56 14.45 -6.47
CA GLU A 375 -6.10 15.04 -7.72
C GLU A 375 -5.38 13.99 -8.57
N LEU A 376 -5.31 14.24 -9.87
CA LEU A 376 -4.77 13.32 -10.88
C LEU A 376 -3.26 13.53 -11.02
N GLY A 377 -2.48 12.47 -10.86
CA GLY A 377 -1.07 12.46 -11.24
C GLY A 377 -0.86 12.25 -12.74
N GLU A 378 0.39 12.34 -13.19
CA GLU A 378 0.75 12.12 -14.59
C GLU A 378 0.29 10.75 -15.11
N GLY A 379 0.39 9.71 -14.28
CA GLY A 379 0.00 8.36 -14.65
C GLY A 379 -1.49 8.22 -14.87
N ALA A 380 -2.34 8.89 -14.08
CA ALA A 380 -3.78 8.91 -14.34
C ALA A 380 -4.11 9.58 -15.67
N LEU A 381 -3.50 10.72 -15.96
CA LEU A 381 -3.73 11.45 -17.21
C LEU A 381 -3.29 10.63 -18.44
N ALA A 382 -2.25 9.81 -18.29
CA ALA A 382 -1.69 9.01 -19.37
C ALA A 382 -2.51 7.76 -19.73
N CYS A 383 -3.38 7.25 -18.84
CA CYS A 383 -4.15 6.00 -19.07
C CYS A 383 -5.67 6.13 -18.86
N GLU A 384 -6.21 7.35 -18.88
CA GLU A 384 -7.65 7.55 -18.72
C GLU A 384 -8.45 7.08 -19.96
N ASP A 385 -9.48 6.28 -19.72
CA ASP A 385 -10.56 6.06 -20.69
C ASP A 385 -11.54 7.23 -20.68
N GLN A 386 -11.40 8.11 -21.67
CA GLN A 386 -12.21 9.34 -21.79
C GLN A 386 -13.71 9.07 -22.02
N ALA A 387 -14.10 7.86 -22.40
CA ALA A 387 -15.51 7.52 -22.65
C ALA A 387 -16.25 7.09 -21.38
N TYR A 388 -15.55 6.75 -20.30
CA TYR A 388 -16.13 6.11 -19.11
C TYR A 388 -17.25 6.91 -18.46
N ALA A 389 -17.08 8.23 -18.33
CA ALA A 389 -18.09 9.09 -17.71
C ALA A 389 -19.47 9.05 -18.38
N TRP A 390 -19.52 8.62 -19.64
CA TRP A 390 -20.72 8.56 -20.46
C TRP A 390 -21.29 7.15 -20.59
N SER A 391 -20.65 6.15 -19.97
CA SER A 391 -21.02 4.73 -20.09
C SER A 391 -22.43 4.43 -19.55
N TRP A 392 -22.88 5.14 -18.49
CA TRP A 392 -24.22 4.95 -17.93
C TRP A 392 -25.36 5.39 -18.85
N SER A 393 -25.18 6.47 -19.62
CA SER A 393 -26.23 7.01 -20.49
C SER A 393 -26.13 6.53 -21.94
N GLY A 394 -24.95 6.03 -22.34
CA GLY A 394 -24.62 5.73 -23.74
C GLY A 394 -24.47 6.97 -24.63
N ARG A 395 -24.57 8.19 -24.06
CA ARG A 395 -24.51 9.48 -24.77
C ARG A 395 -23.49 10.40 -24.11
N GLY A 396 -22.65 11.05 -24.91
CA GLY A 396 -21.59 11.93 -24.43
C GLY A 396 -21.56 13.24 -25.22
N PRO A 397 -20.73 14.22 -24.83
CA PRO A 397 -20.67 15.53 -25.49
C PRO A 397 -20.33 15.47 -26.99
N ASN A 398 -19.75 14.35 -27.44
CA ASN A 398 -19.37 14.13 -28.84
C ASN A 398 -20.35 13.22 -29.61
N LYS A 399 -21.51 12.84 -29.05
CA LYS A 399 -22.50 11.92 -29.66
C LYS A 399 -23.94 12.35 -29.43
#